data_AF-A0A8C4V8U8-F1
#
_entry.id   AF-A0A8C4V8U8-F1
#
_cell.length_a   1.000
_cell.length_b   1.000
_cell.length_c   1.000
_cell.angle_alpha   90.00
_cell.angle_beta   90.00
_cell.angle_gamma   90.00
#
_symmetry.space_group_name_H-M   'P 1'
#
loop_
_entity.id
_entity.type
_entity.pdbx_description
1 polymer ?
#
loop_
_entity_poly.entity_id
_entity_poly.type
_entity_poly.pdbx_seq_one_letter_code
_entity_poly.pdbx_strand_id
1 'polypeptide(L)' 'MAKVYGGRQRRGVRPSHFSRGSGAVARRVLQALEALKVVEKDQDG' A
#
# COMPACT_ATOMS: atom_id res chain seq x y z
N MET A 1 -1.31 3.70 4.33
CA MET A 1 -1.62 2.69 3.29
C MET A 1 -0.83 1.38 3.42
N ALA A 2 0.51 1.37 3.33
CA ALA A 2 1.30 0.13 3.22
C ALA A 2 1.23 -0.85 4.42
N LYS A 3 0.81 -0.41 5.62
CA LYS A 3 0.65 -1.28 6.80
C LYS A 3 -0.65 -2.07 6.78
N VAL A 4 -1.73 -1.53 6.22
CA VAL A 4 -3.05 -2.20 6.20
C VAL A 4 -3.06 -3.32 5.16
N TYR A 5 -2.48 -3.04 3.98
CA TYR A 5 -2.38 -3.98 2.87
C TYR A 5 -1.08 -4.81 2.89
N GLY A 6 -0.38 -4.85 4.02
CA GLY A 6 0.72 -5.78 4.22
C GLY A 6 0.20 -7.17 4.60
N GLY A 7 1.10 -8.13 4.76
CA GLY A 7 0.68 -9.50 5.05
C GLY A 7 1.80 -10.37 5.57
N ARG A 8 1.47 -11.64 5.75
CA ARG A 8 2.41 -12.67 6.21
C ARG A 8 3.43 -12.95 5.11
N GLN A 9 4.68 -12.57 5.36
CA GLN A 9 5.78 -12.84 4.43
C GLN A 9 6.21 -14.30 4.52
N ARG A 10 6.24 -14.98 3.37
CA ARG A 10 6.79 -16.34 3.26
C ARG A 10 8.32 -16.26 3.30
N ARG A 11 8.92 -16.87 4.32
CA ARG A 11 10.39 -16.92 4.54
C ARG A 11 10.98 -18.33 4.37
N GLY A 12 10.30 -19.18 3.61
CA GLY A 12 10.67 -20.60 3.44
C GLY A 12 10.44 -21.38 4.74
N VAL A 13 11.51 -21.98 5.28
CA VAL A 13 11.50 -22.82 6.49
C VAL A 13 11.44 -22.00 7.78
N ARG A 14 11.86 -20.73 7.75
CA ARG A 14 11.87 -19.86 8.93
C ARG A 14 10.45 -19.37 9.26
N PRO A 15 10.14 -19.08 10.54
CA PRO A 15 8.83 -18.54 10.94
C PRO A 15 8.44 -17.30 10.14
N SER A 16 7.14 -17.21 9.87
CA SER A 16 6.56 -16.12 9.10
C SER A 16 6.40 -14.87 9.96
N HIS A 17 6.72 -13.71 9.38
CA HIS A 17 6.50 -12.41 10.01
C HIS A 17 5.65 -11.52 9.11
N PHE A 18 5.07 -10.48 9.69
CA PHE A 18 4.37 -9.47 8.93
C PHE A 18 5.36 -8.60 8.14
N SER A 19 5.04 -8.34 6.87
CA SER A 19 5.75 -7.36 6.05
C SER A 19 4.77 -6.37 5.44
N ARG A 20 5.22 -5.13 5.29
CA ARG A 20 4.41 -4.04 4.71
C ARG A 20 4.18 -4.30 3.22
N GLY A 21 3.01 -3.91 2.73
CA GLY A 21 2.70 -3.92 1.30
C GLY A 21 3.54 -2.90 0.53
N SER A 22 3.59 -3.04 -0.80
CA SER A 22 4.35 -2.12 -1.65
C SER A 22 3.77 -0.71 -1.61
N GLY A 23 4.56 0.25 -1.13
CA GLY A 23 4.17 1.66 -1.12
C GLY A 23 4.05 2.25 -2.53
N ALA A 24 4.85 1.77 -3.48
CA ALA A 24 4.81 2.24 -4.86
C ALA A 24 3.50 1.85 -5.57
N VAL A 25 3.01 0.62 -5.32
CA VAL A 25 1.72 0.17 -5.86
C VAL A 25 0.58 0.98 -5.28
N ALA A 26 0.54 1.17 -3.96
CA ALA A 26 -0.48 1.98 -3.30
C ALA A 26 -0.52 3.43 -3.85
N ARG A 27 0.65 4.04 -4.10
CA ARG A 27 0.74 5.39 -4.67
C ARG A 27 0.17 5.45 -6.08
N ARG A 28 0.53 4.51 -6.95
CA ARG A 28 0.04 4.48 -8.34
C ARG A 28 -1.48 4.31 -8.41
N VAL A 29 -2.05 3.49 -7.52
CA VAL A 29 -3.51 3.33 -7.42
C VAL A 29 -4.18 4.64 -7.04
N LEU A 30 -3.65 5.38 -6.06
CA LEU A 30 -4.20 6.68 -5.66
C LEU A 30 -4.09 7.71 -6.79
N GLN A 31 -2.97 7.77 -7.52
CA GLN A 31 -2.81 8.64 -8.68
C GLN A 31 -3.82 8.33 -9.80
N ALA A 32 -4.12 7.05 -10.03
CA ALA A 32 -5.15 6.67 -11.00
C ALA A 32 -6.55 7.11 -10.57
N LEU A 33 -6.85 7.06 -9.27
CA LEU A 33 -8.13 7.51 -8.71
C LEU A 33 -8.26 9.04 -8.70
N GLU A 34 -7.17 9.77 -8.46
CA GLU A 34 -7.09 11.22 -8.63
C GLU A 34 -7.37 11.63 -10.09
N ALA A 35 -6.79 10.92 -11.06
CA ALA A 35 -7.04 11.17 -12.48
C ALA A 35 -8.51 10.94 -12.89
N LEU A 36 -9.18 9.99 -12.24
CA LEU A 36 -10.61 9.73 -12.39
C LEU A 36 -11.49 10.71 -11.58
N LYS A 37 -10.90 11.64 -10.83
CA LYS A 37 -11.58 12.59 -9.92
C LYS A 37 -12.45 11.94 -8.85
N VAL A 38 -12.06 10.74 -8.42
CA VAL A 38 -12.75 9.99 -7.35
C VAL A 38 -12.16 10.31 -5.98
N VAL A 39 -10.91 10.78 -5.94
CA VAL A 39 -10.16 11.10 -4.71
C VAL A 39 -9.44 12.42 -4.91
N GLU A 40 -9.41 13.25 -3.87
CA GLU A 40 -8.64 14.49 -3.83
C GLU A 40 -7.55 14.40 -2.78
N LYS A 41 -6.45 15.12 -3.04
CA LYS A 41 -5.39 15.27 -2.05
C LYS A 41 -5.74 16.43 -1.12
N ASP A 42 -5.80 16.14 0.17
CA ASP A 42 -5.99 17.16 1.19
C ASP A 42 -4.72 18.03 1.33
N GLN A 43 -4.88 19.28 1.76
CA GLN A 43 -3.75 20.20 1.94
C GLN A 43 -2.87 19.80 3.14
N ASP A 44 -3.47 19.12 4.12
CA ASP A 44 -2.80 18.60 5.31
C ASP A 44 -2.41 17.12 5.13
N GLY A 45 -1.45 16.87 4.23
CA GLY A 45 -0.60 15.66 4.26
C GLY A 45 -1.24 14.34 3.81
#